data_AF-A0A847HAQ0-F1
#
_entry.id   AF-A0A847HAQ0-F1
#
_cell.length_a   1.000
_cell.length_b   1.000
_cell.length_c   1.000
_cell.angle_alpha   90.00
_cell.angle_beta   90.00
_cell.angle_gamma   90.00
#
_symmetry.space_group_name_H-M   'P 1'
#
loop_
_entity.id
_entity.type
_entity.pdbx_description
1 polymer ?
#
loop_
_entity_poly.entity_id
_entity_poly.type
_entity_poly.pdbx_seq_one_letter_code
_entity_poly.pdbx_strand_id
1 'polypeptide(L)'
;MRIHSLTIDNVRGIEHLELHELPETGVIVIHGDNEQGKSTIMDALHVVLNQKHGAQNKVTRPLRPVHRDASPSVSLTATMGPVTFTIEKTWFRGRSARLAVTAPHRETFTGDQAEAKLDEIKKDHLDADLLHTLFLRQDDLGGSVDAVGISSLTRALDGASGTEGAPGAEDTGLLAAVETEYARYFTAGKGDETRELKEARTELETAEAEQTRAQAAAAELDSFVSSYDRAVAERDRARTELPAAVAEEADLADKALLAAEATEKAARLREELQRAGEDLARATGAVDARRELADAVSAAASELGRRREGLEEAAAAAEHEKTQLTEQGEQLEQARILHREAGESFRAARTALRLVESAARRDDLAAQLDKVGDLNERIRALHERAAGRQVTDQDVRAVEDAAAEVTLQRALR
;
A
#
# COMPACT_ATOMS: atom_id res chain seq x y z
N MET A 1 -30.97 -25.36 35.86
CA MET A 1 -30.35 -24.82 34.62
C MET A 1 -31.08 -25.43 33.43
N ARG A 2 -31.38 -24.64 32.41
CA ARG A 2 -32.01 -25.07 31.15
C ARG A 2 -31.17 -24.61 29.97
N ILE A 3 -30.89 -25.48 29.02
CA ILE A 3 -30.14 -25.18 27.80
C ILE A 3 -31.14 -24.94 26.67
N HIS A 4 -30.98 -23.84 25.94
CA HIS A 4 -31.83 -23.48 24.80
C HIS A 4 -31.15 -23.76 23.47
N SER A 5 -29.86 -23.42 23.38
CA SER A 5 -29.04 -23.72 22.21
C SER A 5 -27.57 -23.88 22.55
N LEU A 6 -26.86 -24.65 21.73
CA LEU A 6 -25.43 -24.86 21.81
C LEU A 6 -24.84 -24.86 20.39
N THR A 7 -23.88 -23.98 20.14
CA THR A 7 -23.11 -23.92 18.90
C THR A 7 -21.65 -24.24 19.20
N ILE A 8 -21.06 -25.14 18.42
CA ILE A 8 -19.69 -25.62 18.57
C ILE A 8 -18.97 -25.43 17.24
N ASP A 9 -17.88 -24.68 17.25
CA ASP A 9 -17.06 -24.41 16.07
C ASP A 9 -15.63 -24.88 16.29
N ASN A 10 -15.13 -25.68 15.34
CA ASN A 10 -13.73 -26.14 15.29
C ASN A 10 -13.24 -26.84 16.57
N VAL A 11 -14.08 -27.69 17.18
CA VAL A 11 -13.74 -28.44 18.39
C VAL A 11 -13.46 -29.90 18.05
N ARG A 12 -12.22 -30.35 18.28
CA ARG A 12 -11.74 -31.70 17.91
C ARG A 12 -12.03 -32.03 16.43
N GLY A 13 -12.94 -32.98 16.17
CA GLY A 13 -13.37 -33.38 14.83
C GLY A 13 -14.65 -32.69 14.36
N ILE A 14 -15.28 -31.85 15.19
CA ILE A 14 -16.49 -31.11 14.84
C ILE A 14 -16.08 -29.79 14.18
N GLU A 15 -16.40 -29.63 12.90
CA GLU A 15 -16.17 -28.39 12.16
C GLU A 15 -17.14 -27.30 12.60
N HIS A 16 -18.42 -27.64 12.56
CA HIS A 16 -19.53 -26.81 12.98
C HIS A 16 -20.67 -27.73 13.42
N LEU A 17 -21.25 -27.47 14.59
CA LEU A 17 -22.46 -28.13 15.08
C LEU A 17 -23.33 -27.08 15.75
N GLU A 18 -24.60 -27.04 15.36
CA GLU A 18 -25.60 -26.19 15.98
C GLU A 18 -26.75 -27.04 16.50
N LEU A 19 -27.02 -26.94 17.80
CA LEU A 19 -28.17 -27.50 18.47
C LEU A 19 -29.13 -26.36 18.81
N HIS A 20 -30.21 -26.23 18.05
CA HIS A 20 -31.29 -25.26 18.26
C HIS A 20 -32.61 -26.00 18.57
N GLU A 21 -33.63 -25.24 19.00
CA GLU A 21 -34.99 -25.75 19.23
C GLU A 21 -35.09 -26.94 20.21
N LEU A 22 -34.26 -26.93 21.25
CA LEU A 22 -34.32 -27.98 22.29
C LEU A 22 -35.69 -27.94 23.02
N PRO A 23 -36.38 -29.10 23.16
CA PRO A 23 -37.68 -29.17 23.83
C PRO A 23 -37.65 -28.59 25.25
N GLU A 24 -38.78 -28.01 25.68
CA GLU A 24 -38.89 -27.39 27.00
C GLU A 24 -38.79 -28.38 28.16
N THR A 25 -39.28 -29.60 27.94
CA THR A 25 -39.30 -30.71 28.89
C THR A 25 -39.08 -32.02 28.13
N GLY A 26 -38.61 -33.05 28.85
CA GLY A 26 -38.41 -34.39 28.29
C GLY A 26 -36.96 -34.85 28.32
N VAL A 27 -36.68 -35.90 27.55
CA VAL A 27 -35.35 -36.52 27.44
C VAL A 27 -34.84 -36.32 26.02
N ILE A 28 -33.66 -35.72 25.88
CA ILE A 28 -32.97 -35.56 24.60
C ILE A 28 -31.95 -36.69 24.48
N VAL A 29 -32.11 -37.53 23.45
CA VAL A 29 -31.19 -38.64 23.17
C VAL A 29 -30.30 -38.26 21.98
N ILE A 30 -29.00 -38.12 22.24
CA ILE A 30 -28.00 -37.89 21.18
C ILE A 30 -27.46 -39.27 20.74
N HIS A 31 -27.85 -39.72 19.55
CA HIS A 31 -27.40 -40.99 18.95
C HIS A 31 -26.50 -40.77 17.72
N GLY A 32 -25.82 -41.82 17.26
CA GLY A 32 -24.76 -41.77 16.23
C GLY A 32 -23.72 -42.86 16.44
N ASP A 33 -22.77 -43.05 15.53
CA ASP A 33 -21.71 -44.05 15.73
C ASP A 33 -20.68 -43.56 16.76
N ASN A 34 -19.86 -44.49 17.28
CA ASN A 34 -18.69 -44.10 18.07
C ASN A 34 -17.77 -43.20 17.23
N GLU A 35 -17.09 -42.26 17.89
CA GLU A 35 -16.19 -41.27 17.26
C GLU A 35 -16.86 -40.15 16.45
N GLN A 36 -18.20 -40.16 16.29
CA GLN A 36 -18.95 -39.04 15.66
C GLN A 36 -19.14 -37.80 16.55
N GLY A 37 -18.34 -37.64 17.61
CA GLY A 37 -18.33 -36.41 18.40
C GLY A 37 -19.36 -36.29 19.53
N LYS A 38 -20.12 -37.34 19.89
CA LYS A 38 -21.06 -37.29 21.03
C LYS A 38 -20.40 -36.84 22.33
N SER A 39 -19.27 -37.45 22.70
CA SER A 39 -18.51 -37.08 23.89
C SER A 39 -17.92 -35.67 23.76
N THR A 40 -17.63 -35.22 22.52
CA THR A 40 -17.13 -33.88 22.24
C THR A 40 -18.19 -32.80 22.52
N ILE A 41 -19.48 -33.07 22.28
CA ILE A 41 -20.58 -32.16 22.60
C ILE A 41 -20.65 -31.91 24.12
N MET A 42 -20.61 -32.99 24.91
CA MET A 42 -20.64 -32.90 26.37
C MET A 42 -19.39 -32.19 26.92
N ASP A 43 -18.21 -32.47 26.35
CA ASP A 43 -16.97 -31.79 26.74
C ASP A 43 -17.01 -30.28 26.41
N ALA A 44 -17.58 -29.89 25.27
CA ALA A 44 -17.72 -28.49 24.87
C ALA A 44 -18.65 -27.72 25.83
N LEU A 45 -19.80 -28.32 26.18
CA LEU A 45 -20.74 -27.77 27.15
C LEU A 45 -20.10 -27.61 28.54
N HIS A 46 -19.35 -28.60 28.98
CA HIS A 46 -18.62 -28.52 30.24
C HIS A 46 -17.54 -27.41 30.21
N VAL A 47 -16.79 -27.31 29.11
CA VAL A 47 -15.69 -26.34 28.98
C VAL A 47 -16.20 -24.90 28.91
N VAL A 48 -17.26 -24.61 28.16
CA VAL A 48 -17.80 -23.24 28.07
C VAL A 48 -18.29 -22.72 29.43
N LEU A 49 -18.83 -23.60 30.28
CA LEU A 49 -19.31 -23.24 31.61
C LEU A 49 -18.21 -23.15 32.67
N ASN A 50 -17.18 -24.01 32.61
CA ASN A 50 -16.24 -24.20 33.72
C ASN A 50 -14.81 -23.74 33.44
N GLN A 51 -14.45 -23.45 32.19
CA GLN A 51 -13.10 -23.00 31.85
C GLN A 51 -13.11 -21.57 31.35
N LYS A 52 -12.14 -20.79 31.82
CA LYS A 52 -11.91 -19.42 31.33
C LYS A 52 -11.43 -19.45 29.88
N HIS A 53 -11.78 -18.45 29.08
CA HIS A 53 -11.33 -18.27 27.69
C HIS A 53 -9.79 -18.23 27.55
N GLY A 54 -9.07 -17.82 28.61
CA GLY A 54 -7.60 -17.85 28.67
C GLY A 54 -6.98 -19.18 29.10
N ALA A 55 -7.78 -20.19 29.47
CA ALA A 55 -7.26 -21.42 30.06
C ALA A 55 -6.53 -22.31 29.05
N GLN A 56 -5.34 -22.80 29.41
CA GLN A 56 -4.54 -23.76 28.64
C GLN A 56 -4.16 -24.97 29.50
N ASN A 57 -5.17 -25.70 29.99
CA ASN A 57 -4.99 -26.83 30.90
C ASN A 57 -5.26 -28.17 30.19
N LYS A 58 -5.19 -29.27 30.95
CA LYS A 58 -5.43 -30.63 30.45
C LYS A 58 -6.85 -30.81 29.87
N VAL A 59 -7.79 -29.92 30.19
CA VAL A 59 -9.19 -29.99 29.75
C VAL A 59 -9.41 -29.16 28.47
N THR A 60 -8.79 -27.98 28.34
CA THR A 60 -8.96 -27.13 27.14
C THR A 60 -8.02 -27.50 25.99
N ARG A 61 -6.81 -28.02 26.26
CA ARG A 61 -5.85 -28.44 25.21
C ARG A 61 -6.41 -29.48 24.24
N PRO A 62 -7.13 -30.53 24.69
CA PRO A 62 -7.74 -31.52 23.81
C PRO A 62 -8.90 -31.00 22.95
N LEU A 63 -9.33 -29.74 23.08
CA LEU A 63 -10.36 -29.16 22.20
C LEU A 63 -9.80 -28.70 20.86
N ARG A 64 -8.48 -28.52 20.75
CA ARG A 64 -7.87 -28.05 19.50
C ARG A 64 -8.15 -29.02 18.35
N PRO A 65 -8.52 -28.51 17.17
CA PRO A 65 -8.64 -29.36 15.98
C PRO A 65 -7.25 -29.87 15.58
N VAL A 66 -7.18 -31.16 15.21
CA VAL A 66 -5.88 -31.84 14.96
C VAL A 66 -5.28 -31.49 13.60
N HIS A 67 -6.12 -31.21 12.60
CA HIS A 67 -5.69 -30.98 11.21
C HIS A 67 -6.05 -29.59 10.65
N ARG A 68 -6.32 -28.60 11.52
CA ARG A 68 -6.71 -27.24 11.11
C ARG A 68 -6.09 -26.19 12.01
N ASP A 69 -5.62 -25.09 11.41
CA ASP A 69 -5.18 -23.90 12.15
C ASP A 69 -6.37 -23.00 12.48
N ALA A 70 -7.31 -23.53 13.26
CA ALA A 70 -8.50 -22.84 13.73
C ALA A 70 -8.58 -22.88 15.26
N SER A 71 -9.23 -21.87 15.84
CA SER A 71 -9.44 -21.82 17.29
C SER A 71 -10.82 -22.35 17.65
N PRO A 72 -10.93 -23.28 18.60
CA PRO A 72 -12.22 -23.77 19.09
C PRO A 72 -13.03 -22.63 19.69
N SER A 73 -14.29 -22.52 19.28
CA SER A 73 -15.28 -21.61 19.84
C SER A 73 -16.53 -22.37 20.25
N VAL A 74 -17.13 -21.98 21.37
CA VAL A 74 -18.38 -22.55 21.85
C VAL A 74 -19.29 -21.42 22.30
N SER A 75 -20.54 -21.44 21.83
CA SER A 75 -21.61 -20.53 22.23
C SER A 75 -22.75 -21.31 22.87
N LEU A 76 -23.15 -20.91 24.08
CA LEU A 76 -24.21 -21.56 24.84
C LEU A 76 -25.26 -20.53 25.23
N THR A 77 -26.51 -20.77 24.87
CA THR A 77 -27.66 -20.02 25.39
C THR A 77 -28.40 -20.84 26.42
N ALA A 78 -28.53 -20.32 27.64
CA ALA A 78 -29.11 -21.04 28.76
C ALA A 78 -29.87 -20.11 29.72
N THR A 79 -30.79 -20.69 30.48
CA THR A 79 -31.44 -20.05 31.63
C THR A 79 -30.95 -20.72 32.93
N MET A 80 -30.46 -19.91 33.86
CA MET A 80 -30.05 -20.30 35.21
C MET A 80 -30.80 -19.43 36.22
N GLY A 81 -31.71 -20.03 36.99
CA GLY A 81 -32.61 -19.29 37.86
C GLY A 81 -33.46 -18.28 37.05
N PRO A 82 -33.54 -17.00 37.44
CA PRO A 82 -34.23 -15.95 36.70
C PRO A 82 -33.41 -15.37 35.51
N VAL A 83 -32.16 -15.80 35.33
CA VAL A 83 -31.23 -15.20 34.37
C VAL A 83 -31.19 -16.01 33.08
N THR A 84 -31.46 -15.38 31.95
CA THR A 84 -31.25 -15.96 30.61
C THR A 84 -30.09 -15.27 29.94
N PHE A 85 -29.14 -16.03 29.43
CA PHE A 85 -27.91 -15.48 28.86
C PHE A 85 -27.37 -16.33 27.71
N THR A 86 -26.54 -15.70 26.89
CA THR A 86 -25.69 -16.35 25.89
C THR A 86 -24.23 -16.09 26.24
N ILE A 87 -23.45 -17.16 26.44
CA ILE A 87 -22.01 -17.09 26.65
C ILE A 87 -21.30 -17.65 25.42
N GLU A 88 -20.43 -16.83 24.84
CA GLU A 88 -19.55 -17.20 23.73
C GLU A 88 -18.10 -17.14 24.21
N LYS A 89 -17.36 -18.22 24.00
CA LYS A 89 -15.93 -18.30 24.34
C LYS A 89 -15.14 -18.86 23.18
N THR A 90 -14.07 -18.17 22.83
CA THR A 90 -13.03 -18.65 21.91
C THR A 90 -11.74 -18.86 22.71
N TRP A 91 -11.09 -20.01 22.54
CA TRP A 91 -9.81 -20.32 23.20
C TRP A 91 -8.62 -20.20 22.23
N PHE A 92 -7.42 -20.01 22.77
CA PHE A 92 -6.15 -19.92 22.00
C PHE A 92 -5.99 -18.65 21.15
N ARG A 93 -6.05 -18.75 19.82
CA ARG A 93 -5.77 -17.62 18.91
C ARG A 93 -7.04 -16.79 18.78
N GLY A 94 -6.94 -15.48 19.02
CA GLY A 94 -8.12 -14.62 19.08
C GLY A 94 -9.01 -14.88 20.30
N ARG A 95 -8.41 -15.33 21.42
CA ARG A 95 -9.14 -15.64 22.66
C ARG A 95 -10.11 -14.52 23.04
N SER A 96 -11.34 -14.89 23.33
CA SER A 96 -12.41 -13.95 23.64
C SER A 96 -13.44 -14.61 24.54
N ALA A 97 -14.10 -13.80 25.35
CA ALA A 97 -15.30 -14.18 26.08
C ALA A 97 -16.32 -13.07 25.92
N ARG A 98 -17.57 -13.41 25.62
CA ARG A 98 -18.68 -12.48 25.52
C ARG A 98 -19.90 -13.10 26.20
N LEU A 99 -20.42 -12.41 27.21
CA LEU A 99 -21.64 -12.81 27.90
C LEU A 99 -22.72 -11.77 27.60
N ALA A 100 -23.82 -12.19 27.00
CA ALA A 100 -24.99 -11.36 26.78
C ALA A 100 -26.15 -11.88 27.64
N VAL A 101 -26.57 -11.12 28.65
CA VAL A 101 -27.75 -11.42 29.46
C VAL A 101 -28.97 -10.82 28.76
N THR A 102 -30.00 -11.62 28.53
CA THR A 102 -31.24 -11.21 27.84
C THR A 102 -32.41 -10.98 28.80
N ALA A 103 -32.41 -11.64 29.96
CA ALA A 103 -33.36 -11.46 31.04
C ALA A 103 -32.66 -11.65 32.41
N PRO A 104 -33.06 -10.94 33.49
CA PRO A 104 -34.20 -10.03 33.58
C PRO A 104 -33.96 -8.64 32.95
N HIS A 105 -32.70 -8.20 32.86
CA HIS A 105 -32.29 -6.98 32.18
C HIS A 105 -31.24 -7.29 31.12
N ARG A 106 -31.26 -6.53 30.02
CA ARG A 106 -30.31 -6.73 28.93
C ARG A 106 -28.97 -6.10 29.28
N GLU A 107 -27.94 -6.94 29.40
CA GLU A 107 -26.58 -6.52 29.71
C GLU A 107 -25.59 -7.29 28.83
N THR A 108 -24.41 -6.72 28.56
CA THR A 108 -23.36 -7.41 27.82
C THR A 108 -22.01 -7.14 28.45
N PHE A 109 -21.26 -8.21 28.66
CA PHE A 109 -19.94 -8.21 29.26
C PHE A 109 -18.96 -8.88 28.30
N THR A 110 -17.69 -8.46 28.34
CA THR A 110 -16.63 -9.02 27.48
C THR A 110 -15.35 -9.29 28.28
N GLY A 111 -14.55 -10.25 27.82
CA GLY A 111 -13.28 -10.63 28.44
C GLY A 111 -13.47 -11.12 29.88
N ASP A 112 -12.62 -10.66 30.79
CA ASP A 112 -12.65 -11.09 32.20
C ASP A 112 -13.95 -10.69 32.94
N GLN A 113 -14.61 -9.61 32.50
CA GLN A 113 -15.91 -9.22 33.07
C GLN A 113 -17.00 -10.24 32.72
N ALA A 114 -16.96 -10.82 31.52
CA ALA A 114 -17.89 -11.88 31.11
C ALA A 114 -17.70 -13.15 31.97
N GLU A 115 -16.45 -13.52 32.24
CA GLU A 115 -16.13 -14.67 33.09
C GLU A 115 -16.57 -14.44 34.54
N ALA A 116 -16.27 -13.27 35.11
CA ALA A 116 -16.66 -12.93 36.47
C ALA A 116 -18.18 -12.93 36.64
N LYS A 117 -18.92 -12.38 35.67
CA LYS A 117 -20.39 -12.36 35.72
C LYS A 117 -20.99 -13.77 35.52
N LEU A 118 -20.39 -14.61 34.69
CA LEU A 118 -20.80 -16.01 34.54
C LEU A 118 -20.58 -16.80 35.84
N ASP A 119 -19.44 -16.61 36.50
CA ASP A 119 -19.14 -17.26 37.78
C ASP A 119 -20.11 -16.81 38.89
N GLU A 120 -20.51 -15.52 38.91
CA GLU A 120 -21.56 -14.99 39.79
C GLU A 120 -22.90 -15.68 39.56
N ILE A 121 -23.37 -15.73 38.30
CA ILE A 121 -24.64 -16.40 37.92
C ILE A 121 -24.63 -17.87 38.33
N LYS A 122 -23.51 -18.57 38.14
CA LYS A 122 -23.36 -19.96 38.55
C LYS A 122 -23.45 -20.10 40.07
N LYS A 123 -22.70 -19.30 40.83
CA LYS A 123 -22.70 -19.39 42.28
C LYS A 123 -24.07 -19.13 42.91
N ASP A 124 -24.84 -18.21 42.32
CA ASP A 124 -26.13 -17.77 42.87
C ASP A 124 -27.29 -18.71 42.51
N HIS A 125 -27.20 -19.44 41.40
CA HIS A 125 -28.34 -20.19 40.84
C HIS A 125 -28.05 -21.65 40.52
N LEU A 126 -26.85 -22.14 40.84
CA LEU A 126 -26.42 -23.46 40.43
C LEU A 126 -25.56 -24.11 41.51
N ASP A 127 -26.10 -25.17 42.11
CA ASP A 127 -25.38 -25.98 43.08
C ASP A 127 -24.25 -26.73 42.38
N ALA A 128 -23.01 -26.48 42.82
CA ALA A 128 -21.80 -27.04 42.23
C ALA A 128 -21.75 -28.58 42.37
N ASP A 129 -22.26 -29.12 43.47
CA ASP A 129 -22.23 -30.56 43.76
C ASP A 129 -23.28 -31.31 42.91
N LEU A 130 -24.47 -30.70 42.74
CA LEU A 130 -25.51 -31.23 41.88
C LEU A 130 -25.10 -31.19 40.40
N LEU A 131 -24.45 -30.12 39.96
CA LEU A 131 -23.89 -30.03 38.61
C LEU A 131 -22.89 -31.13 38.31
N HIS A 132 -21.91 -31.34 39.20
CA HIS A 132 -20.90 -32.36 39.02
C HIS A 132 -21.53 -33.75 38.89
N THR A 133 -22.59 -34.00 39.67
CA THR A 133 -23.34 -35.27 39.64
C THR A 133 -24.18 -35.44 38.37
N LEU A 134 -24.75 -34.36 37.81
CA LEU A 134 -25.52 -34.39 36.57
C LEU A 134 -24.66 -34.58 35.31
N PHE A 135 -23.39 -34.19 35.37
CA PHE A 135 -22.41 -34.39 34.29
C PHE A 135 -21.55 -35.65 34.51
N LEU A 136 -22.20 -36.80 34.76
CA LEU A 136 -21.54 -38.09 34.93
C LEU A 136 -20.96 -38.58 33.59
N ARG A 137 -19.63 -38.71 33.52
CA ARG A 137 -18.92 -39.16 32.32
C ARG A 137 -18.96 -40.69 32.24
N GLN A 138 -18.98 -41.23 31.02
CA GLN A 138 -18.96 -42.68 30.79
C GLN A 138 -17.71 -43.36 31.39
N ASP A 139 -16.60 -42.63 31.53
CA ASP A 139 -15.36 -43.11 32.16
C ASP A 139 -15.34 -42.99 33.71
N ASP A 140 -16.33 -42.33 34.34
CA ASP A 140 -16.44 -42.18 35.80
C ASP A 140 -17.34 -43.25 36.46
N LEU A 141 -17.83 -44.24 35.70
CA LEU A 141 -18.61 -45.38 36.20
C LEU A 141 -17.79 -46.42 37.01
N GLY A 142 -16.54 -46.11 37.34
CA GLY A 142 -15.57 -47.05 37.92
C GLY A 142 -15.55 -47.19 39.44
N GLY A 143 -16.57 -46.77 40.20
CA GLY A 143 -16.40 -46.70 41.66
C GLY A 143 -17.59 -46.83 42.62
N SER A 144 -18.85 -46.94 42.20
CA SER A 144 -19.93 -47.03 43.20
C SER A 144 -21.25 -47.62 42.71
N VAL A 145 -21.25 -48.87 42.25
CA VAL A 145 -22.43 -49.74 42.39
C VAL A 145 -21.94 -51.14 42.75
N ASP A 146 -21.29 -51.27 43.91
CA ASP A 146 -21.18 -52.56 44.57
C ASP A 146 -22.55 -52.89 45.15
N ALA A 147 -23.20 -53.89 44.56
CA ALA A 147 -24.38 -54.55 45.11
C ALA A 147 -23.99 -55.25 46.43
N VAL A 148 -24.03 -54.51 47.53
CA VAL A 148 -23.84 -55.02 48.89
C VAL A 148 -25.15 -55.57 49.42
N GLY A 149 -25.07 -56.77 50.02
CA GLY A 149 -26.17 -57.61 50.44
C GLY A 149 -27.15 -56.98 51.43
N ILE A 150 -28.42 -57.30 51.20
CA ILE A 150 -29.54 -56.97 52.07
C ILE A 150 -29.66 -58.07 53.14
N SER A 151 -28.90 -57.93 54.23
CA SER A 151 -28.99 -58.79 55.44
C SER A 151 -30.26 -58.52 56.27
N SER A 152 -31.09 -57.57 55.86
CA SER A 152 -32.36 -57.20 56.49
C SER A 152 -33.56 -58.03 56.00
N LEU A 153 -33.48 -58.71 54.85
CA LEU A 153 -34.60 -59.49 54.30
C LEU A 153 -34.64 -60.93 54.82
N THR A 154 -33.48 -61.57 55.03
CA THR A 154 -33.39 -62.95 55.58
C THR A 154 -33.83 -63.01 57.05
N ARG A 155 -33.63 -61.93 57.81
CA ARG A 155 -34.04 -61.85 59.22
C ARG A 155 -35.56 -61.70 59.40
N ALA A 156 -36.29 -61.28 58.36
CA ALA A 156 -37.74 -61.15 58.39
C ALA A 156 -38.47 -62.46 58.07
N LEU A 157 -37.82 -63.39 57.36
CA LEU A 157 -38.39 -64.69 56.97
C LEU A 157 -38.18 -65.78 58.04
N ASP A 158 -37.06 -65.76 58.76
CA ASP A 158 -36.79 -66.75 59.83
C ASP A 158 -37.52 -66.44 61.15
N GLY A 159 -38.16 -65.26 61.26
CA GLY A 159 -38.89 -64.83 62.45
C GLY A 159 -40.36 -65.27 62.52
N ALA A 160 -40.91 -65.88 61.45
CA ALA A 160 -42.36 -66.15 61.32
C ALA A 160 -42.75 -67.65 61.33
N SER A 161 -41.80 -68.57 61.50
CA SER A 161 -42.03 -70.02 61.38
C SER A 161 -41.88 -70.75 62.70
N GLY A 162 -42.61 -70.31 63.73
CA GLY A 162 -42.65 -70.97 65.04
C GLY A 162 -44.04 -71.52 65.36
N THR A 163 -44.35 -72.75 64.95
CA THR A 163 -45.33 -73.59 65.67
C THR A 163 -45.13 -75.07 65.35
N GLU A 164 -44.87 -75.86 66.40
CA GLU A 164 -44.83 -77.32 66.42
C GLU A 164 -46.26 -77.90 66.36
N GLY A 165 -46.49 -78.88 65.49
CA GLY A 165 -47.70 -79.70 65.45
C GLY A 165 -47.52 -80.89 64.51
N ALA A 166 -47.62 -82.11 65.04
CA ALA A 166 -47.32 -83.38 64.36
C ALA A 166 -48.29 -83.70 63.18
N PRO A 167 -47.81 -84.35 62.09
CA PRO A 167 -48.61 -84.71 60.93
C PRO A 167 -49.24 -86.10 61.07
N GLY A 168 -50.41 -86.32 60.45
CA GLY A 168 -50.88 -87.69 60.22
C GLY A 168 -52.38 -87.83 59.94
N ALA A 169 -52.76 -87.67 58.66
CA ALA A 169 -53.73 -88.55 57.95
C ALA A 169 -54.20 -87.96 56.61
N GLU A 170 -54.21 -86.63 56.43
CA GLU A 170 -54.68 -86.00 55.18
C GLU A 170 -53.61 -85.94 54.07
N ASP A 171 -52.33 -86.02 54.44
CA ASP A 171 -51.21 -85.99 53.48
C ASP A 171 -51.21 -87.18 52.50
N THR A 172 -51.74 -88.35 52.88
CA THR A 172 -51.53 -89.58 52.10
C THR A 172 -52.38 -89.68 50.83
N GLY A 173 -53.59 -89.11 50.80
CA GLY A 173 -54.46 -89.14 49.63
C GLY A 173 -54.04 -88.15 48.53
N LEU A 174 -53.61 -86.95 48.94
CA LEU A 174 -53.08 -85.94 48.02
C LEU A 174 -51.74 -86.38 47.44
N LEU A 175 -50.85 -86.95 48.26
CA LEU A 175 -49.58 -87.52 47.79
C LEU A 175 -49.79 -88.62 46.74
N ALA A 176 -50.76 -89.52 46.92
CA ALA A 176 -51.03 -90.57 45.93
C ALA A 176 -51.56 -90.03 44.58
N ALA A 177 -52.40 -88.98 44.61
CA ALA A 177 -52.88 -88.32 43.39
C ALA A 177 -51.75 -87.57 42.67
N VAL A 178 -50.89 -86.89 43.43
CA VAL A 178 -49.69 -86.22 42.92
C VAL A 178 -48.70 -87.22 42.32
N GLU A 179 -48.47 -88.37 42.98
CA GLU A 179 -47.62 -89.44 42.46
C GLU A 179 -48.19 -90.06 41.18
N THR A 180 -49.51 -90.20 41.06
CA THR A 180 -50.17 -90.72 39.84
C THR A 180 -49.99 -89.76 38.66
N GLU A 181 -50.21 -88.46 38.87
CA GLU A 181 -50.01 -87.45 37.82
C GLU A 181 -48.51 -87.28 37.49
N TYR A 182 -47.63 -87.35 38.50
CA TYR A 182 -46.19 -87.34 38.31
C TYR A 182 -45.73 -88.55 37.49
N ALA A 183 -46.22 -89.75 37.80
CA ALA A 183 -45.86 -90.99 37.09
C ALA A 183 -46.31 -91.00 35.61
N ARG A 184 -47.30 -90.18 35.26
CA ARG A 184 -47.75 -90.00 33.87
C ARG A 184 -46.71 -89.26 33.03
N TYR A 185 -46.02 -88.28 33.61
CA TYR A 185 -45.07 -87.44 32.89
C TYR A 185 -43.61 -87.75 33.19
N PHE A 186 -43.33 -88.39 34.33
CA PHE A 186 -41.99 -88.73 34.81
C PHE A 186 -41.93 -90.18 35.28
N THR A 187 -40.79 -90.82 35.08
CA THR A 187 -40.56 -92.18 35.57
C THR A 187 -40.37 -92.17 37.09
N ALA A 188 -40.99 -93.13 37.79
CA ALA A 188 -40.98 -93.27 39.26
C ALA A 188 -39.58 -93.52 39.89
N GLY A 189 -38.52 -93.50 39.10
CA GLY A 189 -37.13 -93.64 39.53
C GLY A 189 -36.38 -92.32 39.47
N LYS A 190 -35.54 -92.13 38.44
CA LYS A 190 -34.67 -90.96 38.28
C LYS A 190 -35.41 -89.65 37.97
N GLY A 191 -36.72 -89.68 37.79
CA GLY A 191 -37.50 -88.52 37.31
C GLY A 191 -37.25 -88.22 35.83
N ASP A 192 -36.85 -89.23 35.04
CA ASP A 192 -36.68 -89.07 33.60
C ASP A 192 -38.06 -88.90 32.94
N GLU A 193 -38.15 -88.03 31.94
CA GLU A 193 -39.39 -87.71 31.23
C GLU A 193 -39.95 -88.94 30.51
N THR A 194 -41.26 -89.13 30.63
CA THR A 194 -42.00 -90.13 29.86
C THR A 194 -42.13 -89.71 28.40
N ARG A 195 -42.52 -90.66 27.57
CA ARG A 195 -42.72 -90.46 26.13
C ARG A 195 -43.73 -89.34 25.83
N GLU A 196 -44.81 -89.23 26.59
CA GLU A 196 -45.86 -88.21 26.40
C GLU A 196 -45.31 -86.79 26.63
N LEU A 197 -44.58 -86.56 27.73
CA LEU A 197 -43.98 -85.24 28.02
C LEU A 197 -42.87 -84.90 27.02
N LYS A 198 -42.07 -85.89 26.60
CA LYS A 198 -41.00 -85.70 25.62
C LYS A 198 -41.54 -85.34 24.23
N GLU A 199 -42.56 -86.05 23.75
CA GLU A 199 -43.23 -85.76 22.47
C GLU A 199 -43.87 -84.35 22.50
N ALA A 200 -44.60 -84.00 23.57
CA ALA A 200 -45.19 -82.67 23.73
C ALA A 200 -44.14 -81.55 23.77
N ARG A 201 -42.97 -81.77 24.39
CA ARG A 201 -41.86 -80.80 24.39
C ARG A 201 -41.22 -80.65 23.01
N THR A 202 -41.03 -81.75 22.28
CA THR A 202 -40.50 -81.68 20.91
C THR A 202 -41.49 -80.99 19.98
N GLU A 203 -42.80 -81.23 20.13
CA GLU A 203 -43.83 -80.50 19.38
C GLU A 203 -43.84 -79.00 19.71
N LEU A 204 -43.72 -78.64 20.99
CA LEU A 204 -43.61 -77.24 21.42
C LEU A 204 -42.36 -76.58 20.84
N GLU A 205 -41.18 -77.20 20.96
CA GLU A 205 -39.93 -76.66 20.42
C GLU A 205 -40.00 -76.48 18.89
N THR A 206 -40.61 -77.44 18.19
CA THR A 206 -40.83 -77.34 16.73
C THR A 206 -41.76 -76.19 16.38
N ALA A 207 -42.88 -76.05 17.10
CA ALA A 207 -43.84 -74.98 16.88
C ALA A 207 -43.26 -73.59 17.22
N GLU A 208 -42.49 -73.46 18.30
CA GLU A 208 -41.78 -72.22 18.66
C GLU A 208 -40.72 -71.85 17.62
N ALA A 209 -39.99 -72.83 17.09
CA ALA A 209 -39.01 -72.62 16.02
C ALA A 209 -39.66 -72.23 14.69
N GLU A 210 -40.84 -72.77 14.38
CA GLU A 210 -41.64 -72.36 13.21
C GLU A 210 -42.23 -70.96 13.39
N GLN A 211 -42.77 -70.65 14.57
CA GLN A 211 -43.27 -69.31 14.90
C GLN A 211 -42.16 -68.27 14.76
N THR A 212 -40.98 -68.54 15.31
CA THR A 212 -39.83 -67.63 15.24
C THR A 212 -39.40 -67.39 13.80
N ARG A 213 -39.35 -68.44 12.96
CA ARG A 213 -39.04 -68.32 11.53
C ARG A 213 -40.10 -67.52 10.78
N ALA A 214 -41.38 -67.76 11.05
CA ALA A 214 -42.47 -67.01 10.43
C ALA A 214 -42.46 -65.53 10.83
N GLN A 215 -42.18 -65.22 12.10
CA GLN A 215 -42.05 -63.84 12.58
C GLN A 215 -40.85 -63.13 11.95
N ALA A 216 -39.70 -63.80 11.81
CA ALA A 216 -38.54 -63.24 11.12
C ALA A 216 -38.84 -62.94 9.65
N ALA A 217 -39.49 -63.86 8.93
CA ALA A 217 -39.88 -63.66 7.53
C ALA A 217 -40.90 -62.52 7.37
N ALA A 218 -41.85 -62.38 8.29
CA ALA A 218 -42.81 -61.27 8.29
C ALA A 218 -42.11 -59.92 8.53
N ALA A 219 -41.17 -59.86 9.48
CA ALA A 219 -40.40 -58.66 9.74
C ALA A 219 -39.50 -58.24 8.55
N GLU A 220 -38.92 -59.22 7.84
CA GLU A 220 -38.16 -58.97 6.62
C GLU A 220 -39.04 -58.41 5.50
N LEU A 221 -40.24 -58.99 5.30
CA LEU A 221 -41.21 -58.50 4.32
C LEU A 221 -41.67 -57.07 4.66
N ASP A 222 -41.99 -56.78 5.91
CA ASP A 222 -42.41 -55.44 6.34
C ASP A 222 -41.30 -54.41 6.10
N SER A 223 -40.04 -54.77 6.36
CA SER A 223 -38.88 -53.93 6.05
C SER A 223 -38.71 -53.69 4.55
N PHE A 224 -38.90 -54.73 3.73
CA PHE A 224 -38.83 -54.64 2.28
C PHE A 224 -39.94 -53.75 1.71
N VAL A 225 -41.19 -53.91 2.18
CA VAL A 225 -42.34 -53.08 1.79
C VAL A 225 -42.09 -51.62 2.18
N SER A 226 -41.63 -51.37 3.41
CA SER A 226 -41.30 -50.02 3.86
C SER A 226 -40.20 -49.35 3.02
N SER A 227 -39.21 -50.12 2.59
CA SER A 227 -38.12 -49.64 1.72
C SER A 227 -38.62 -49.37 0.30
N TYR A 228 -39.49 -50.24 -0.23
CA TYR A 228 -40.13 -50.06 -1.53
C TYR A 228 -41.00 -48.80 -1.55
N ASP A 229 -41.83 -48.59 -0.54
CA ASP A 229 -42.70 -47.42 -0.43
C ASP A 229 -41.88 -46.12 -0.39
N ARG A 230 -40.74 -46.12 0.32
CA ARG A 230 -39.81 -44.99 0.34
C ARG A 230 -39.21 -44.73 -1.03
N ALA A 231 -38.70 -45.77 -1.70
CA ALA A 231 -38.11 -45.63 -3.03
C ALA A 231 -39.14 -45.15 -4.08
N VAL A 232 -40.38 -45.61 -3.98
CA VAL A 232 -41.49 -45.14 -4.82
C VAL A 232 -41.80 -43.67 -4.55
N ALA A 233 -41.88 -43.26 -3.29
CA ALA A 233 -42.13 -41.87 -2.93
C ALA A 233 -41.00 -40.94 -3.42
N GLU A 234 -39.73 -41.36 -3.30
CA GLU A 234 -38.58 -40.61 -3.81
C GLU A 234 -38.59 -40.50 -5.33
N ARG A 235 -38.85 -41.61 -6.04
CA ARG A 235 -39.00 -41.61 -7.50
C ARG A 235 -40.09 -40.65 -7.94
N ASP A 236 -41.25 -40.66 -7.28
CA ASP A 236 -42.40 -39.84 -7.67
C ASP A 236 -42.18 -38.36 -7.38
N ARG A 237 -41.49 -38.03 -6.28
CA ARG A 237 -41.00 -36.66 -6.02
C ARG A 237 -40.03 -36.20 -7.09
N ALA A 238 -38.98 -36.97 -7.36
CA ALA A 238 -37.99 -36.65 -8.39
C ALA A 238 -38.64 -36.48 -9.78
N ARG A 239 -39.62 -37.33 -10.11
CA ARG A 239 -40.37 -37.23 -11.37
C ARG A 239 -41.23 -35.97 -11.45
N THR A 240 -41.75 -35.50 -10.31
CA THR A 240 -42.57 -34.28 -10.23
C THR A 240 -41.69 -33.03 -10.30
N GLU A 241 -40.49 -33.07 -9.71
CA GLU A 241 -39.54 -31.94 -9.67
C GLU A 241 -38.73 -31.79 -10.97
N LEU A 242 -38.46 -32.89 -11.68
CA LEU A 242 -37.63 -32.91 -12.88
C LEU A 242 -38.05 -31.88 -13.96
N PRO A 243 -39.34 -31.71 -14.33
CA PRO A 243 -39.72 -30.74 -15.34
C PRO A 243 -39.41 -29.30 -14.94
N ALA A 244 -39.56 -28.96 -13.65
CA ALA A 244 -39.24 -27.63 -13.15
C ALA A 244 -37.73 -27.38 -13.17
N ALA A 245 -36.92 -28.36 -12.75
CA ALA A 245 -35.47 -28.28 -12.81
C ALA A 245 -34.94 -28.13 -14.24
N VAL A 246 -35.51 -28.86 -15.22
CA VAL A 246 -35.15 -28.73 -16.64
C VAL A 246 -35.55 -27.36 -17.20
N ALA A 247 -36.71 -26.83 -16.81
CA ALA A 247 -37.12 -25.49 -17.22
C ALA A 247 -36.22 -24.39 -16.62
N GLU A 248 -35.81 -24.55 -15.36
CA GLU A 248 -34.86 -23.65 -14.69
C GLU A 248 -33.48 -23.70 -15.34
N GLU A 249 -32.97 -24.90 -15.67
CA GLU A 249 -31.71 -25.06 -16.39
C GLU A 249 -31.74 -24.32 -17.74
N ALA A 250 -32.82 -24.47 -18.51
CA ALA A 250 -32.99 -23.80 -19.79
C ALA A 250 -33.02 -22.26 -19.64
N ASP A 251 -33.77 -21.72 -18.67
CA ASP A 251 -33.83 -20.29 -18.39
C ASP A 251 -32.47 -19.72 -17.91
N LEU A 252 -31.74 -20.48 -17.09
CA LEU A 252 -30.39 -20.12 -16.67
C LEU A 252 -29.39 -20.16 -17.83
N ALA A 253 -29.52 -21.12 -18.75
CA ALA A 253 -28.69 -21.20 -19.95
C ALA A 253 -28.93 -20.00 -20.89
N ASP A 254 -30.19 -19.61 -21.11
CA ASP A 254 -30.54 -18.43 -21.90
C ASP A 254 -30.00 -17.14 -21.27
N LYS A 255 -30.14 -16.99 -19.94
CA LYS A 255 -29.55 -15.86 -19.20
C LYS A 255 -28.03 -15.84 -19.28
N ALA A 256 -27.37 -16.99 -19.22
CA ALA A 256 -25.92 -17.09 -19.35
C ALA A 256 -25.45 -16.67 -20.75
N LEU A 257 -26.18 -17.03 -21.80
CA LEU A 257 -25.91 -16.60 -23.17
C LEU A 257 -26.03 -15.07 -23.30
N LEU A 258 -27.13 -14.49 -22.82
CA LEU A 258 -27.33 -13.04 -22.82
C LEU A 258 -26.25 -12.29 -22.02
N ALA A 259 -25.84 -12.84 -20.87
CA ALA A 259 -24.77 -12.28 -20.06
C ALA A 259 -23.41 -12.34 -20.79
N ALA A 260 -23.12 -13.41 -21.51
CA ALA A 260 -21.92 -13.55 -22.33
C ALA A 260 -21.90 -12.52 -23.47
N GLU A 261 -23.00 -12.38 -24.21
CA GLU A 261 -23.15 -11.38 -25.28
C GLU A 261 -22.99 -9.94 -24.74
N ALA A 262 -23.62 -9.63 -23.61
CA ALA A 262 -23.49 -8.33 -22.96
C ALA A 262 -22.05 -8.06 -22.51
N THR A 263 -21.35 -9.08 -22.02
CA THR A 263 -19.94 -8.98 -21.60
C THR A 263 -19.02 -8.72 -22.79
N GLU A 264 -19.22 -9.43 -23.90
CA GLU A 264 -18.45 -9.22 -25.13
C GLU A 264 -18.70 -7.81 -25.69
N LYS A 265 -19.97 -7.37 -25.75
CA LYS A 265 -20.32 -6.02 -26.20
C LYS A 265 -19.69 -4.95 -25.30
N ALA A 266 -19.71 -5.14 -23.98
CA ALA A 266 -19.07 -4.23 -23.05
C ALA A 266 -17.54 -4.20 -23.20
N ALA A 267 -16.90 -5.34 -23.50
CA ALA A 267 -15.46 -5.39 -23.79
C ALA A 267 -15.12 -4.59 -25.05
N ARG A 268 -15.89 -4.79 -26.15
CA ARG A 268 -15.71 -4.02 -27.40
C ARG A 268 -15.87 -2.51 -27.18
N LEU A 269 -16.93 -2.09 -26.47
CA LEU A 269 -17.17 -0.67 -26.18
C LEU A 269 -16.07 -0.05 -25.31
N ARG A 270 -15.48 -0.81 -24.37
CA ARG A 270 -14.34 -0.34 -23.57
C ARG A 270 -13.09 -0.13 -24.43
N GLU A 271 -12.82 -1.05 -25.36
CA GLU A 271 -11.69 -0.93 -26.28
C GLU A 271 -11.88 0.27 -27.23
N GLU A 272 -13.09 0.46 -27.78
CA GLU A 272 -13.44 1.63 -28.59
C GLU A 272 -13.26 2.94 -27.81
N LEU A 273 -13.71 2.98 -26.55
CA LEU A 273 -13.54 4.15 -25.68
C LEU A 273 -12.06 4.43 -25.41
N GLN A 274 -11.25 3.40 -25.17
CA GLN A 274 -9.81 3.56 -24.96
C GLN A 274 -9.14 4.15 -26.21
N ARG A 275 -9.42 3.58 -27.40
CA ARG A 275 -8.88 4.08 -28.67
C ARG A 275 -9.29 5.53 -28.94
N ALA A 276 -10.57 5.85 -28.72
CA ALA A 276 -11.08 7.22 -28.85
C ALA A 276 -10.42 8.19 -27.86
N GLY A 277 -10.12 7.73 -26.64
CA GLY A 277 -9.39 8.51 -25.63
C GLY A 277 -7.94 8.79 -26.05
N GLU A 278 -7.24 7.78 -26.58
CA GLU A 278 -5.88 7.92 -27.13
C GLU A 278 -5.86 8.87 -28.34
N ASP A 279 -6.84 8.76 -29.24
CA ASP A 279 -7.01 9.66 -30.38
C ASP A 279 -7.24 11.10 -29.95
N LEU A 280 -8.10 11.32 -28.95
CA LEU A 280 -8.35 12.65 -28.40
C LEU A 280 -7.08 13.24 -27.77
N ALA A 281 -6.32 12.44 -27.01
CA ALA A 281 -5.06 12.89 -26.41
C ALA A 281 -4.04 13.28 -27.47
N ARG A 282 -3.88 12.47 -28.53
CA ARG A 282 -3.03 12.80 -29.68
C ARG A 282 -3.47 14.08 -30.39
N ALA A 283 -4.76 14.22 -30.66
CA ALA A 283 -5.31 15.39 -31.34
C ALA A 283 -5.11 16.67 -30.50
N THR A 284 -5.33 16.58 -29.19
CA THR A 284 -5.11 17.70 -28.25
C THR A 284 -3.64 18.11 -28.23
N GLY A 285 -2.71 17.15 -28.09
CA GLY A 285 -1.28 17.42 -28.13
C GLY A 285 -0.83 18.04 -29.47
N ALA A 286 -1.40 17.61 -30.60
CA ALA A 286 -1.11 18.20 -31.90
C ALA A 286 -1.60 19.66 -32.02
N VAL A 287 -2.75 19.99 -31.44
CA VAL A 287 -3.26 21.37 -31.38
C VAL A 287 -2.36 22.26 -30.54
N ASP A 288 -1.92 21.78 -29.36
CA ASP A 288 -1.06 22.55 -28.47
C ASP A 288 0.33 22.76 -29.09
N ALA A 289 0.95 21.72 -29.66
CA ALA A 289 2.21 21.85 -30.38
C ALA A 289 2.10 22.84 -31.56
N ARG A 290 0.96 22.87 -32.26
CA ARG A 290 0.73 23.81 -33.35
C ARG A 290 0.56 25.26 -32.84
N ARG A 291 -0.02 25.45 -31.66
CA ARG A 291 -0.10 26.77 -31.02
C ARG A 291 1.30 27.27 -30.64
N GLU A 292 2.12 26.44 -30.01
CA GLU A 292 3.50 26.78 -29.67
C GLU A 292 4.33 27.16 -30.90
N LEU A 293 4.19 26.39 -32.00
CA LEU A 293 4.84 26.71 -33.27
C LEU A 293 4.34 28.04 -33.85
N ALA A 294 3.04 28.33 -33.76
CA ALA A 294 2.49 29.60 -34.24
C ALA A 294 3.03 30.79 -33.43
N ASP A 295 3.12 30.66 -32.11
CA ASP A 295 3.69 31.67 -31.22
C ASP A 295 5.19 31.88 -31.51
N ALA A 296 5.94 30.79 -31.72
CA ALA A 296 7.36 30.86 -32.09
C ALA A 296 7.57 31.56 -33.44
N VAL A 297 6.73 31.27 -34.44
CA VAL A 297 6.77 31.95 -35.74
C VAL A 297 6.45 33.44 -35.60
N SER A 298 5.46 33.80 -34.80
CA SER A 298 5.10 35.20 -34.53
C SER A 298 6.24 35.97 -33.85
N ALA A 299 6.89 35.36 -32.86
CA ALA A 299 8.05 35.94 -32.19
C ALA A 299 9.24 36.11 -33.16
N ALA A 300 9.53 35.09 -33.97
CA ALA A 300 10.57 35.15 -34.99
C ALA A 300 10.31 36.22 -36.06
N ALA A 301 9.05 36.38 -36.48
CA ALA A 301 8.66 37.43 -37.43
C ALA A 301 8.87 38.84 -36.83
N SER A 302 8.52 39.03 -35.56
CA SER A 302 8.73 40.30 -34.85
C SER A 302 10.22 40.63 -34.70
N GLU A 303 11.05 39.64 -34.34
CA GLU A 303 12.50 39.79 -34.26
C GLU A 303 13.13 40.10 -35.63
N LEU A 304 12.67 39.45 -36.69
CA LEU A 304 13.09 39.73 -38.05
C LEU A 304 12.75 41.16 -38.47
N GLY A 305 11.57 41.66 -38.08
CA GLY A 305 11.17 43.07 -38.27
C GLY A 305 12.18 44.03 -37.66
N ARG A 306 12.46 43.88 -36.36
CA ARG A 306 13.45 44.73 -35.65
C ARG A 306 14.84 44.67 -36.28
N ARG A 307 15.28 43.49 -36.70
CA ARG A 307 16.59 43.33 -37.36
C ARG A 307 16.65 44.00 -38.73
N ARG A 308 15.54 44.00 -39.48
CA ARG A 308 15.45 44.71 -40.76
C ARG A 308 15.51 46.22 -40.55
N GLU A 309 14.75 46.74 -39.60
CA GLU A 309 14.81 48.17 -39.23
C GLU A 309 16.24 48.57 -38.82
N GLY A 310 16.87 47.80 -37.92
CA GLY A 310 18.26 48.06 -37.51
C GLY A 310 19.28 47.93 -38.66
N LEU A 311 19.04 47.05 -39.64
CA LEU A 311 19.89 46.94 -40.83
C LEU A 311 19.72 48.18 -41.74
N GLU A 312 18.50 48.66 -41.93
CA GLU A 312 18.23 49.88 -42.70
C GLU A 312 18.89 51.11 -42.04
N GLU A 313 18.78 51.26 -40.72
CA GLU A 313 19.45 52.32 -39.97
C GLU A 313 20.98 52.23 -40.10
N ALA A 314 21.56 51.03 -39.93
CA ALA A 314 23.00 50.83 -40.07
C ALA A 314 23.49 51.10 -41.50
N ALA A 315 22.71 50.71 -42.52
CA ALA A 315 23.03 51.00 -43.91
C ALA A 315 22.99 52.51 -44.21
N ALA A 316 21.98 53.22 -43.69
CA ALA A 316 21.90 54.68 -43.83
C ALA A 316 23.07 55.39 -43.12
N ALA A 317 23.43 54.94 -41.92
CA ALA A 317 24.59 55.46 -41.20
C ALA A 317 25.90 55.22 -41.97
N ALA A 318 26.08 54.03 -42.57
CA ALA A 318 27.25 53.71 -43.36
C ALA A 318 27.37 54.57 -44.63
N GLU A 319 26.28 54.83 -45.36
CA GLU A 319 26.32 55.73 -46.52
C GLU A 319 26.56 57.19 -46.11
N HIS A 320 26.04 57.62 -44.95
CA HIS A 320 26.35 58.94 -44.40
C HIS A 320 27.84 59.07 -44.03
N GLU A 321 28.40 58.09 -43.32
CA GLU A 321 29.83 58.06 -42.96
C GLU A 321 30.71 58.05 -44.22
N LYS A 322 30.36 57.26 -45.23
CA LYS A 322 31.06 57.25 -46.52
C LYS A 322 31.04 58.62 -47.20
N THR A 323 29.91 59.31 -47.18
CA THR A 323 29.80 60.67 -47.75
C THR A 323 30.68 61.67 -46.96
N GLN A 324 30.66 61.59 -45.63
CA GLN A 324 31.53 62.43 -44.79
C GLN A 324 33.02 62.14 -45.05
N LEU A 325 33.41 60.86 -45.19
CA LEU A 325 34.78 60.48 -45.51
C LEU A 325 35.23 61.02 -46.87
N THR A 326 34.35 61.01 -47.88
CA THR A 326 34.66 61.62 -49.18
C THR A 326 34.84 63.13 -49.07
N GLU A 327 33.94 63.83 -48.36
CA GLU A 327 34.03 65.29 -48.18
C GLU A 327 35.28 65.69 -47.39
N GLN A 328 35.55 65.00 -46.27
CA GLN A 328 36.76 65.24 -45.47
C GLN A 328 38.03 64.90 -46.25
N GLY A 329 38.00 63.86 -47.10
CA GLY A 329 39.09 63.53 -48.01
C GLY A 329 39.37 64.64 -49.02
N GLU A 330 38.34 65.20 -49.64
CA GLU A 330 38.46 66.35 -50.55
C GLU A 330 38.97 67.60 -49.84
N GLN A 331 38.44 67.92 -48.66
CA GLN A 331 38.91 69.03 -47.83
C GLN A 331 40.38 68.86 -47.44
N LEU A 332 40.81 67.63 -47.08
CA LEU A 332 42.19 67.33 -46.76
C LEU A 332 43.11 67.51 -47.98
N GLU A 333 42.70 67.06 -49.16
CA GLU A 333 43.47 67.27 -50.40
C GLU A 333 43.57 68.75 -50.77
N GLN A 334 42.48 69.51 -50.65
CA GLN A 334 42.51 70.97 -50.85
C GLN A 334 43.46 71.65 -49.85
N ALA A 335 43.37 71.28 -48.56
CA ALA A 335 44.27 71.80 -47.53
C ALA A 335 45.74 71.45 -47.81
N ARG A 336 46.02 70.26 -48.34
CA ARG A 336 47.37 69.84 -48.78
C ARG A 336 47.88 70.68 -49.95
N ILE A 337 47.04 70.98 -50.93
CA ILE A 337 47.38 71.85 -52.07
C ILE A 337 47.70 73.26 -51.57
N LEU A 338 46.80 73.87 -50.79
CA LEU A 338 46.99 75.21 -50.22
C LEU A 338 48.25 75.30 -49.36
N HIS A 339 48.51 74.28 -48.53
CA HIS A 339 49.74 74.22 -47.73
C HIS A 339 51.00 74.16 -48.61
N ARG A 340 50.96 73.40 -49.72
CA ARG A 340 52.06 73.32 -50.68
C ARG A 340 52.30 74.66 -51.37
N GLU A 341 51.24 75.29 -51.87
CA GLU A 341 51.29 76.62 -52.52
C GLU A 341 51.79 77.70 -51.56
N ALA A 342 51.29 77.72 -50.32
CA ALA A 342 51.77 78.62 -49.27
C ALA A 342 53.26 78.39 -48.97
N GLY A 343 53.70 77.13 -48.92
CA GLY A 343 55.11 76.76 -48.73
C GLY A 343 56.00 77.14 -49.92
N GLU A 344 55.51 77.09 -51.15
CA GLU A 344 56.21 77.59 -52.35
C GLU A 344 56.29 79.11 -52.37
N SER A 345 55.18 79.80 -52.10
CA SER A 345 55.11 81.25 -51.96
C SER A 345 56.04 81.76 -50.86
N PHE A 346 56.07 81.11 -49.70
CA PHE A 346 57.00 81.44 -48.61
C PHE A 346 58.47 81.27 -49.04
N ARG A 347 58.80 80.19 -49.77
CA ARG A 347 60.16 79.96 -50.30
C ARG A 347 60.55 81.02 -51.35
N ALA A 348 59.62 81.41 -52.22
CA ALA A 348 59.83 82.47 -53.20
C ALA A 348 60.04 83.82 -52.52
N ALA A 349 59.17 84.19 -51.57
CA ALA A 349 59.30 85.41 -50.77
C ALA A 349 60.63 85.47 -50.00
N ARG A 350 61.07 84.35 -49.43
CA ARG A 350 62.38 84.26 -48.73
C ARG A 350 63.56 84.42 -49.68
N THR A 351 63.48 83.87 -50.90
CA THR A 351 64.51 84.07 -51.93
C THR A 351 64.55 85.52 -52.40
N ALA A 352 63.39 86.14 -52.63
CA ALA A 352 63.28 87.55 -52.95
C ALA A 352 63.86 88.45 -51.85
N LEU A 353 63.55 88.16 -50.58
CA LEU A 353 64.13 88.87 -49.44
C LEU A 353 65.66 88.75 -49.44
N ARG A 354 66.21 87.54 -49.60
CA ARG A 354 67.67 87.35 -49.70
C ARG A 354 68.31 88.11 -50.86
N LEU A 355 67.63 88.19 -52.00
CA LEU A 355 68.09 88.97 -53.15
C LEU A 355 68.11 90.47 -52.84
N VAL A 356 67.07 90.99 -52.19
CA VAL A 356 67.00 92.39 -51.74
C VAL A 356 68.09 92.68 -50.70
N GLU A 357 68.27 91.82 -49.70
CA GLU A 357 69.35 91.93 -48.70
C GLU A 357 70.74 91.89 -49.36
N SER A 358 70.94 91.00 -50.33
CA SER A 358 72.20 90.90 -51.08
C SER A 358 72.44 92.12 -51.97
N ALA A 359 71.39 92.66 -52.61
CA ALA A 359 71.47 93.88 -53.39
C ALA A 359 71.79 95.08 -52.51
N ALA A 360 71.10 95.25 -51.38
CA ALA A 360 71.40 96.30 -50.39
C ALA A 360 72.85 96.18 -49.88
N ARG A 361 73.33 94.96 -49.63
CA ARG A 361 74.72 94.72 -49.21
C ARG A 361 75.73 95.00 -50.32
N ARG A 362 75.40 94.69 -51.58
CA ARG A 362 76.22 95.05 -52.73
C ARG A 362 76.30 96.57 -52.86
N ASP A 363 75.19 97.28 -52.70
CA ASP A 363 75.14 98.73 -52.82
C ASP A 363 75.93 99.39 -51.66
N ASP A 364 75.86 98.85 -50.44
CA ASP A 364 76.72 99.26 -49.31
C ASP A 364 78.22 99.01 -49.59
N LEU A 365 78.57 97.82 -50.10
CA LEU A 365 79.95 97.50 -50.50
C LEU A 365 80.45 98.38 -51.65
N ALA A 366 79.58 98.73 -52.61
CA ALA A 366 79.91 99.64 -53.71
C ALA A 366 80.19 101.05 -53.18
N ALA A 367 79.35 101.57 -52.27
CA ALA A 367 79.60 102.84 -51.59
C ALA A 367 80.92 102.82 -50.78
N GLN A 368 81.25 101.69 -50.15
CA GLN A 368 82.55 101.52 -49.48
C GLN A 368 83.72 101.50 -50.49
N LEU A 369 83.57 100.84 -51.63
CA LEU A 369 84.58 100.81 -52.70
C LEU A 369 84.79 102.19 -53.34
N ASP A 370 83.72 102.96 -53.59
CA ASP A 370 83.81 104.34 -54.07
C ASP A 370 84.58 105.19 -53.05
N LYS A 371 84.31 105.01 -51.75
CA LYS A 371 85.05 105.68 -50.69
C LYS A 371 86.52 105.28 -50.64
N VAL A 372 86.86 104.02 -50.92
CA VAL A 372 88.25 103.57 -51.07
C VAL A 372 88.88 104.14 -52.35
N GLY A 373 88.11 104.27 -53.44
CA GLY A 373 88.50 104.94 -54.67
C GLY A 373 88.87 106.40 -54.43
N ASP A 374 87.99 107.16 -53.78
CA ASP A 374 88.23 108.54 -53.35
C ASP A 374 89.46 108.65 -52.44
N LEU A 375 89.63 107.71 -51.51
CA LEU A 375 90.82 107.66 -50.65
C LEU A 375 92.10 107.36 -51.44
N ASN A 376 92.05 106.46 -52.42
CA ASN A 376 93.18 106.16 -53.29
C ASN A 376 93.52 107.33 -54.23
N GLU A 377 92.52 108.04 -54.76
CA GLU A 377 92.74 109.28 -55.50
C GLU A 377 93.36 110.36 -54.61
N ARG A 378 92.88 110.50 -53.37
CA ARG A 378 93.52 111.38 -52.38
C ARG A 378 94.96 110.98 -52.09
N ILE A 379 95.26 109.69 -51.95
CA ILE A 379 96.63 109.20 -51.77
C ILE A 379 97.48 109.49 -53.01
N ARG A 380 96.94 109.27 -54.23
CA ARG A 380 97.62 109.62 -55.49
C ARG A 380 97.91 111.11 -55.58
N ALA A 381 96.92 111.96 -55.30
CA ALA A 381 97.07 113.41 -55.30
C ALA A 381 98.05 113.89 -54.23
N LEU A 382 98.12 113.21 -53.08
CA LEU A 382 99.11 113.47 -52.04
C LEU A 382 100.52 113.01 -52.46
N HIS A 383 100.65 111.88 -53.14
CA HIS A 383 101.93 111.43 -53.72
C HIS A 383 102.41 112.33 -54.86
N GLU A 384 101.53 112.79 -55.75
CA GLU A 384 101.87 113.77 -56.80
C GLU A 384 102.25 115.13 -56.19
N ARG A 385 101.58 115.56 -55.11
CA ARG A 385 101.99 116.75 -54.34
C ARG A 385 103.33 116.59 -53.61
N ALA A 386 103.73 115.37 -53.27
CA ALA A 386 105.01 115.09 -52.61
C ALA A 386 106.18 114.94 -53.60
N ALA A 387 105.92 114.62 -54.88
CA ALA A 387 106.95 114.40 -55.89
C ALA A 387 107.62 115.68 -56.43
N GLY A 388 107.19 116.88 -56.00
CA GLY A 388 107.66 118.16 -56.54
C GLY A 388 108.53 119.02 -55.60
N ARG A 389 108.87 118.57 -54.38
CA ARG A 389 109.58 119.41 -53.41
C ARG A 389 111.00 118.90 -53.13
N GLN A 390 111.95 119.28 -54.00
CA GLN A 390 113.37 119.30 -53.64
C GLN A 390 113.61 120.48 -52.70
N VAL A 391 113.79 120.18 -51.41
CA VAL A 391 114.25 121.17 -50.42
C VAL A 391 115.72 121.43 -50.69
N THR A 392 116.05 122.67 -51.06
CA THR A 392 117.42 123.12 -51.38
C THR A 392 117.95 124.04 -50.29
N ASP A 393 119.28 124.16 -50.15
CA ASP A 393 119.97 124.94 -49.10
C ASP A 393 119.49 126.40 -48.93
N GLN A 394 118.85 126.98 -49.96
CA GLN A 394 118.25 128.32 -49.88
C GLN A 394 117.01 128.36 -48.97
N ASP A 395 116.24 127.27 -48.88
CA ASP A 395 115.04 127.15 -48.03
C ASP A 395 115.42 126.96 -46.56
N VAL A 396 116.58 126.37 -46.28
CA VAL A 396 117.13 126.24 -44.91
C VAL A 396 117.61 127.61 -44.41
N ARG A 397 118.27 128.41 -45.26
CA ARG A 397 118.68 129.78 -44.90
C ARG A 397 117.50 130.73 -44.67
N ALA A 398 116.40 130.57 -45.42
CA ALA A 398 115.18 131.35 -45.21
C ALA A 398 114.49 131.06 -43.87
N VAL A 399 114.59 129.82 -43.35
CA VAL A 399 114.08 129.46 -42.02
C VAL A 399 115.02 129.91 -40.91
N GLU A 400 116.34 129.90 -41.13
CA GLU A 400 117.32 130.44 -40.19
C GLU A 400 117.21 131.98 -40.06
N ASP A 401 117.00 132.70 -41.16
CA ASP A 401 116.76 134.15 -41.14
C ASP A 401 115.41 134.51 -40.47
N ALA A 402 114.35 133.73 -40.72
CA ALA A 402 113.06 133.90 -40.04
C ALA A 402 113.12 133.54 -38.54
N ALA A 403 113.97 132.59 -38.14
CA ALA A 403 114.24 132.27 -36.74
C ALA A 403 115.06 133.36 -36.05
N ALA A 404 116.01 133.98 -36.76
CA ALA A 404 116.77 135.14 -36.26
C ALA A 404 115.89 136.39 -36.07
N GLU A 405 114.94 136.64 -36.97
CA GLU A 405 114.03 137.79 -36.89
C GLU A 405 112.96 137.64 -35.80
N VAL A 406 112.48 136.42 -35.53
CA VAL A 406 111.58 136.14 -34.38
C VAL A 406 112.32 136.22 -33.04
N THR A 407 113.62 135.93 -33.02
CA THR A 407 114.45 136.09 -31.82
C THR A 407 114.76 137.58 -31.56
N LEU A 408 114.92 138.40 -32.62
CA LEU A 408 115.13 139.85 -32.50
C LEU A 408 113.84 140.61 -32.11
N GLN A 409 112.66 140.18 -32.59
CA GLN A 409 111.37 140.80 -32.22
C GLN A 409 110.84 140.42 -30.82
N ARG A 410 111.37 139.37 -30.17
CA ARG A 410 111.06 139.05 -28.76
C ARG A 410 112.01 139.69 -27.75
N ALA A 411 113.14 140.25 -28.17
CA ALA A 411 114.06 141.00 -27.29
C ALA A 411 113.67 142.49 -27.10
N LEU A 412 112.62 142.96 -27.81
CA LEU A 412 112.07 144.32 -27.71
C LEU A 412 110.60 144.34 -27.21
N ARG A 413 110.20 143.29 -26.47
CA ARG A 413 109.05 143.32 -25.57
C ARG A 413 109.29 142.54 -24.29
#